data_AF-A0A966R4I7-F1
#
_entry.id   AF-A0A966R4I7-F1
#
_cell.length_a   1.000
_cell.length_b   1.000
_cell.length_c   1.000
_cell.angle_alpha   90.00
_cell.angle_beta   90.00
_cell.angle_gamma   90.00
#
_symmetry.space_group_name_H-M   'P 1'
#
loop_
_entity.id
_entity.type
_entity.pdbx_description
1 polymer ?
#
loop_
_entity_poly.entity_id
_entity_poly.type
_entity_poly.pdbx_seq_one_letter_code
_entity_poly.pdbx_strand_id
1 'polypeptide(L)'
;MLSFGANQAGLMPTEWVGETWVGETWSRDVWTRQKTTTFRNSPWIDALNEALRYELAAVEIYRIMVGSATFDATSIANEHAVATRKLAVLVIAHRGIPADRPAQVTSGLNKAILQICALIPGDINQRFVRTRLAVLEKHLCVTYASLAARAPASDRDTLDQLGAMAAGHQLELLRGFKSS
;
A
#
# COMPACT_ATOMS: atom_id res chain seq x y z
N MET A 1 69.85 -46.81 4.67
CA MET A 1 69.98 -45.93 3.50
C MET A 1 68.91 -46.33 2.50
N LEU A 2 68.00 -45.42 2.18
CA LEU A 2 67.50 -45.08 0.84
C LEU A 2 66.29 -44.18 1.04
N SER A 3 66.34 -43.02 0.40
CA SER A 3 65.26 -42.04 0.36
C SER A 3 64.90 -41.78 -1.10
N PHE A 4 63.66 -41.33 -1.25
CA PHE A 4 63.06 -40.57 -2.35
C PHE A 4 62.37 -41.31 -3.50
N GLY A 5 61.11 -40.90 -3.69
CA GLY A 5 60.35 -41.07 -4.92
C GLY A 5 58.84 -41.12 -4.67
N ALA A 6 58.23 -40.00 -4.25
CA ALA A 6 56.81 -39.89 -3.92
C ALA A 6 55.91 -39.57 -5.14
N ASN A 7 54.67 -40.05 -5.03
CA ASN A 7 53.40 -39.49 -5.57
C ASN A 7 53.20 -39.50 -7.10
N GLN A 8 52.00 -39.78 -7.63
CA GLN A 8 50.67 -39.60 -7.06
C GLN A 8 49.66 -40.57 -7.70
N ALA A 9 48.73 -41.04 -6.88
CA ALA A 9 47.77 -42.09 -7.13
C ALA A 9 46.64 -41.71 -8.11
N GLY A 10 46.34 -42.64 -9.01
CA GLY A 10 45.03 -42.78 -9.62
C GLY A 10 44.16 -43.79 -8.85
N LEU A 11 42.90 -43.86 -9.27
CA LEU A 11 41.83 -44.82 -8.94
C LEU A 11 40.75 -44.30 -7.97
N MET A 12 39.55 -44.18 -8.54
CA MET A 12 38.22 -44.17 -7.91
C MET A 12 37.86 -45.59 -7.41
N PRO A 13 36.58 -45.94 -7.19
CA PRO A 13 35.58 -45.55 -6.17
C PRO A 13 35.13 -46.77 -5.34
N THR A 14 34.35 -46.61 -4.25
CA THR A 14 33.28 -47.56 -3.80
C THR A 14 32.70 -47.16 -2.43
N GLU A 15 31.51 -46.55 -2.45
CA GLU A 15 30.26 -47.08 -1.90
C GLU A 15 30.13 -47.75 -0.49
N TRP A 16 29.17 -47.20 0.31
CA TRP A 16 28.28 -47.80 1.34
C TRP A 16 28.95 -48.35 2.65
N VAL A 17 28.47 -48.21 3.91
CA VAL A 17 27.17 -48.01 4.57
C VAL A 17 27.43 -47.40 5.97
N GLY A 18 26.53 -46.56 6.49
CA GLY A 18 26.52 -46.17 7.89
C GLY A 18 25.39 -45.19 8.22
N GLU A 19 24.15 -45.70 8.29
CA GLU A 19 23.00 -44.96 8.78
C GLU A 19 23.28 -44.38 10.17
N THR A 20 23.23 -43.06 10.30
CA THR A 20 22.89 -42.41 11.57
C THR A 20 21.92 -41.27 11.29
N TRP A 21 20.64 -41.52 11.55
CA TRP A 21 19.67 -40.46 11.81
C TRP A 21 20.09 -39.76 13.10
N VAL A 22 20.63 -38.56 12.99
CA VAL A 22 20.85 -37.65 14.12
C VAL A 22 20.44 -36.25 13.71
N GLY A 23 19.27 -35.83 14.22
CA GLY A 23 18.95 -34.44 14.52
C GLY A 23 18.65 -33.52 13.34
N GLU A 24 17.38 -33.20 13.15
CA GLU A 24 16.92 -32.02 12.43
C GLU A 24 17.63 -30.76 12.96
N THR A 25 18.58 -30.25 12.20
CA THR A 25 18.87 -28.82 12.18
C THR A 25 19.01 -28.43 10.72
N TRP A 26 17.99 -27.73 10.23
CA TRP A 26 18.04 -27.05 8.94
C TRP A 26 19.17 -26.01 9.01
N SER A 27 20.35 -26.37 8.52
CA SER A 27 21.45 -25.42 8.30
C SER A 27 20.98 -24.38 7.28
N ARG A 28 20.76 -23.17 7.79
CA ARG A 28 20.07 -22.05 7.15
C ARG A 28 20.96 -21.28 6.16
N ASP A 29 21.84 -21.98 5.45
CA ASP A 29 22.89 -21.36 4.61
C ASP A 29 22.79 -21.79 3.15
N VAL A 30 21.61 -21.60 2.53
CA VAL A 30 21.51 -21.39 1.07
C VAL A 30 20.44 -20.34 0.76
N TRP A 31 20.51 -19.19 1.45
CA TRP A 31 20.07 -17.95 0.82
C TRP A 31 21.32 -17.34 0.22
N THR A 32 21.68 -17.83 -0.97
CA THR A 32 22.52 -17.05 -1.87
C THR A 32 21.94 -15.64 -1.85
N ARG A 33 22.78 -14.68 -1.45
CA ARG A 33 22.50 -13.26 -1.59
C ARG A 33 22.24 -13.01 -3.07
N GLN A 34 21.03 -13.25 -3.54
CA GLN A 34 20.46 -12.45 -4.60
C GLN A 34 20.68 -11.04 -4.08
N LYS A 35 21.62 -10.33 -4.72
CA LYS A 35 21.60 -8.89 -4.73
C LYS A 35 20.20 -8.56 -5.24
N THR A 36 19.26 -8.39 -4.32
CA THR A 36 18.01 -7.68 -4.54
C THR A 36 18.52 -6.35 -5.06
N THR A 37 18.51 -6.21 -6.39
CA THR A 37 18.80 -4.95 -7.03
C THR A 37 17.80 -4.01 -6.40
N THR A 38 18.30 -3.16 -5.49
CA THR A 38 17.61 -2.04 -4.91
C THR A 38 17.21 -1.16 -6.08
N PHE A 39 16.09 -1.51 -6.71
CA PHE A 39 15.43 -0.66 -7.70
C PHE A 39 15.09 0.60 -6.91
N ARG A 40 15.86 1.64 -7.25
CA ARG A 40 16.05 2.88 -6.51
C ARG A 40 14.75 3.43 -5.94
N ASN A 41 14.83 3.91 -4.70
CA ASN A 41 13.99 4.98 -4.15
C ASN A 41 13.81 6.08 -5.21
N SER A 42 12.75 5.97 -6.00
CA SER A 42 12.39 6.98 -6.98
C SER A 42 11.37 7.87 -6.29
N PRO A 43 11.59 9.19 -6.22
CA PRO A 43 10.62 10.12 -5.66
C PRO A 43 9.21 9.97 -6.26
N TRP A 44 9.14 9.45 -7.51
CA TRP A 44 7.90 9.06 -8.16
C TRP A 44 7.20 7.88 -7.48
N ILE A 45 7.93 6.79 -7.23
CA ILE A 45 7.39 5.59 -6.56
C ILE A 45 7.00 5.91 -5.13
N ASP A 46 7.79 6.73 -4.44
CA ASP A 46 7.48 7.19 -3.08
C ASP A 46 6.17 8.00 -3.05
N ALA A 47 5.96 8.88 -4.04
CA ALA A 47 4.73 9.65 -4.17
C ALA A 47 3.52 8.76 -4.55
N LEU A 48 3.70 7.75 -5.41
CA LEU A 48 2.64 6.77 -5.70
C LEU A 48 2.29 5.93 -4.46
N ASN A 49 3.30 5.49 -3.71
CA ASN A 49 3.12 4.75 -2.45
C ASN A 49 2.46 5.62 -1.38
N GLU A 50 2.74 6.92 -1.35
CA GLU A 50 2.04 7.87 -0.50
C GLU A 50 0.56 7.99 -0.87
N ALA A 51 0.22 8.18 -2.15
CA ALA A 51 -1.17 8.18 -2.61
C ALA A 51 -1.89 6.87 -2.31
N LEU A 52 -1.22 5.72 -2.53
CA LEU A 52 -1.76 4.39 -2.23
C LEU A 52 -2.12 4.24 -0.75
N ARG A 53 -1.28 4.76 0.13
CA ARG A 53 -1.54 4.78 1.58
C ARG A 53 -2.74 5.64 1.93
N TYR A 54 -2.87 6.83 1.34
CA TYR A 54 -4.05 7.67 1.54
C TYR A 54 -5.34 6.99 1.07
N GLU A 55 -5.31 6.31 -0.08
CA GLU A 55 -6.44 5.54 -0.58
C GLU A 55 -6.84 4.38 0.32
N LEU A 56 -5.87 3.60 0.82
CA LEU A 56 -6.13 2.53 1.79
C LEU A 56 -6.78 3.08 3.07
N ALA A 57 -6.29 4.22 3.56
CA ALA A 57 -6.87 4.86 4.73
C ALA A 57 -8.29 5.39 4.44
N ALA A 58 -8.55 5.94 3.26
CA ALA A 58 -9.88 6.35 2.85
C ALA A 58 -10.86 5.15 2.86
N VAL A 59 -10.46 4.01 2.28
CA VAL A 59 -11.26 2.77 2.31
C VAL A 59 -11.62 2.38 3.75
N GLU A 60 -10.64 2.36 4.66
CA GLU A 60 -10.88 2.01 6.06
C GLU A 60 -11.85 3.00 6.74
N ILE A 61 -11.63 4.29 6.53
CA ILE A 61 -12.43 5.37 7.12
C ILE A 61 -13.88 5.27 6.64
N TYR A 62 -14.12 5.16 5.33
CA TYR A 62 -15.47 5.06 4.79
C TYR A 62 -16.17 3.77 5.21
N ARG A 63 -15.44 2.65 5.33
CA ARG A 63 -16.00 1.40 5.85
C ARG A 63 -16.49 1.52 7.30
N ILE A 64 -15.81 2.29 8.15
CA ILE A 64 -16.28 2.55 9.53
C ILE A 64 -17.60 3.33 9.52
N MET A 65 -17.79 4.18 8.51
CA MET A 65 -18.98 5.03 8.38
C MET A 65 -20.19 4.31 7.74
N VAL A 66 -20.01 3.09 7.24
CA VAL A 66 -21.11 2.29 6.67
C VAL A 66 -22.18 2.04 7.74
N GLY A 67 -23.43 2.38 7.41
CA GLY A 67 -24.58 2.23 8.30
C GLY A 67 -24.80 3.36 9.30
N SER A 68 -23.88 4.33 9.40
CA SER A 68 -24.02 5.52 10.27
C SER A 68 -23.94 6.86 9.51
N ALA A 69 -23.40 6.86 8.29
CA ALA A 69 -23.30 8.06 7.45
C ALA A 69 -24.65 8.49 6.86
N THR A 70 -24.79 9.80 6.64
CA THR A 70 -25.90 10.44 5.91
C THR A 70 -25.68 10.49 4.39
N PHE A 71 -24.69 9.77 3.89
CA PHE A 71 -24.26 9.71 2.49
C PHE A 71 -23.85 8.27 2.15
N ASP A 72 -23.67 7.95 0.87
CA ASP A 72 -23.36 6.57 0.45
C ASP A 72 -21.88 6.22 0.69
N ALA A 73 -21.54 5.99 1.96
CA ALA A 73 -20.21 5.56 2.37
C ALA A 73 -19.80 4.20 1.77
N THR A 74 -20.76 3.36 1.36
CA THR A 74 -20.46 2.03 0.79
C THR A 74 -19.95 2.17 -0.64
N SER A 75 -20.64 2.95 -1.49
CA SER A 75 -20.18 3.21 -2.86
C SER A 75 -18.80 3.88 -2.84
N ILE A 76 -18.66 4.94 -2.05
CA ILE A 76 -17.40 5.70 -1.94
C ILE A 76 -16.25 4.77 -1.48
N ALA A 77 -16.45 3.93 -0.46
CA ALA A 77 -15.44 2.97 -0.03
C ALA A 77 -15.03 1.98 -1.14
N ASN A 78 -15.98 1.53 -1.95
CA ASN A 78 -15.71 0.61 -3.06
C ASN A 78 -14.92 1.31 -4.19
N GLU A 79 -15.22 2.56 -4.48
CA GLU A 79 -14.50 3.38 -5.46
C GLU A 79 -13.04 3.62 -5.03
N HIS A 80 -12.80 3.99 -3.77
CA HIS A 80 -11.43 4.07 -3.23
C HIS A 80 -10.71 2.71 -3.22
N ALA A 81 -11.42 1.59 -3.04
CA ALA A 81 -10.82 0.27 -3.16
C ALA A 81 -10.42 -0.07 -4.61
N VAL A 82 -11.17 0.42 -5.61
CA VAL A 82 -10.77 0.34 -7.02
C VAL A 82 -9.55 1.23 -7.28
N ALA A 83 -9.54 2.45 -6.76
CA ALA A 83 -8.41 3.38 -6.87
C ALA A 83 -7.12 2.81 -6.28
N THR A 84 -7.21 2.19 -5.10
CA THR A 84 -6.12 1.44 -4.46
C THR A 84 -5.54 0.39 -5.40
N ARG A 85 -6.38 -0.42 -6.06
CA ARG A 85 -5.92 -1.44 -7.01
C ARG A 85 -5.22 -0.82 -8.22
N LYS A 86 -5.77 0.27 -8.79
CA LYS A 86 -5.16 0.99 -9.91
C LYS A 86 -3.77 1.53 -9.53
N LEU A 87 -3.64 2.15 -8.35
CA LEU A 87 -2.36 2.65 -7.85
C LEU A 87 -1.34 1.53 -7.60
N ALA A 88 -1.78 0.40 -7.03
CA ALA A 88 -0.89 -0.75 -6.82
C ALA A 88 -0.34 -1.29 -8.16
N VAL A 89 -1.18 -1.36 -9.21
CA VAL A 89 -0.74 -1.72 -10.57
C VAL A 89 0.30 -0.73 -11.09
N LEU A 90 0.09 0.58 -10.91
CA LEU A 90 1.07 1.60 -11.31
C LEU A 90 2.39 1.44 -10.55
N VAL A 91 2.36 1.25 -9.23
CA VAL A 91 3.58 1.01 -8.42
C VAL A 91 4.35 -0.19 -8.95
N ILE A 92 3.67 -1.31 -9.21
CA ILE A 92 4.29 -2.54 -9.73
C ILE A 92 4.85 -2.33 -11.15
N ALA A 93 4.11 -1.64 -12.01
CA ALA A 93 4.54 -1.34 -13.39
C ALA A 93 5.84 -0.51 -13.41
N HIS A 94 6.01 0.38 -12.43
CA HIS A 94 7.25 1.16 -12.22
C HIS A 94 8.31 0.39 -11.42
N ARG A 95 8.15 -0.92 -11.22
CA ARG A 95 9.05 -1.80 -10.45
C ARG A 95 9.21 -1.38 -8.98
N GLY A 96 8.24 -0.63 -8.46
CA GLY A 96 8.15 -0.30 -7.04
C GLY A 96 7.56 -1.45 -6.22
N ILE A 97 7.82 -1.43 -4.92
CA ILE A 97 7.17 -2.30 -3.94
C ILE A 97 6.21 -1.44 -3.13
N PRO A 98 4.94 -1.84 -3.00
CA PRO A 98 4.00 -1.19 -2.09
C PRO A 98 4.58 -1.13 -0.68
N ALA A 99 4.71 0.09 -0.14
CA ALA A 99 5.28 0.27 1.18
C ALA A 99 4.27 -0.17 2.26
N ASP A 100 4.69 -1.05 3.18
CA ASP A 100 3.86 -1.60 4.28
C ASP A 100 3.73 -0.65 5.49
N ARG A 101 4.03 0.65 5.30
CA ARG A 101 3.92 1.63 6.38
C ARG A 101 2.53 2.25 6.38
N PRO A 102 1.87 2.41 7.54
CA PRO A 102 0.56 3.05 7.59
C PRO A 102 0.63 4.49 7.08
N ALA A 103 -0.47 4.95 6.47
CA ALA A 103 -0.63 6.34 6.08
C ALA A 103 -0.64 7.24 7.32
N GLN A 104 0.18 8.28 7.33
CA GLN A 104 -0.02 9.38 8.26
C GLN A 104 -1.06 10.32 7.66
N VAL A 105 -2.34 9.97 7.81
CA VAL A 105 -3.42 10.86 7.39
C VAL A 105 -3.49 12.04 8.36
N THR A 106 -2.92 13.17 7.98
CA THR A 106 -2.94 14.44 8.72
C THR A 106 -4.29 15.16 8.60
N SER A 107 -5.39 14.43 8.47
CA SER A 107 -6.74 15.03 8.42
C SER A 107 -7.32 15.30 9.83
N GLY A 108 -6.67 14.78 10.88
CA GLY A 108 -7.23 14.76 12.24
C GLY A 108 -8.29 13.66 12.44
N LEU A 109 -8.54 12.83 11.42
CA LEU A 109 -9.32 11.61 11.56
C LEU A 109 -8.39 10.49 12.01
N ASN A 110 -8.52 10.09 13.28
CA ASN A 110 -8.02 8.80 13.71
C ASN A 110 -9.19 7.81 13.78
N LYS A 111 -8.86 6.52 13.69
CA LYS A 111 -9.84 5.43 13.72
C LYS A 111 -10.74 5.46 14.97
N ALA A 112 -10.17 5.78 16.12
CA ALA A 112 -10.89 5.81 17.40
C ALA A 112 -11.98 6.91 17.43
N ILE A 113 -11.66 8.12 16.98
CA ILE A 113 -12.59 9.25 16.89
C ILE A 113 -13.73 8.91 15.92
N LEU A 114 -13.40 8.32 14.77
CA LEU A 114 -14.42 7.91 13.80
C LEU A 114 -15.35 6.84 14.35
N GLN A 115 -14.83 5.84 15.07
CA GLN A 115 -15.63 4.82 15.73
C GLN A 115 -16.57 5.43 16.78
N ILE A 116 -16.09 6.39 17.57
CA ILE A 116 -16.92 7.11 18.54
C ILE A 116 -18.01 7.92 17.82
N CYS A 117 -17.67 8.65 16.76
CA CYS A 117 -18.62 9.42 15.98
C CYS A 117 -19.67 8.55 15.26
N ALA A 118 -19.29 7.33 14.85
CA ALA A 118 -20.20 6.36 14.25
C ALA A 118 -21.19 5.79 15.28
N LEU A 119 -20.77 5.64 16.54
CA LEU A 119 -21.60 5.10 17.62
C LEU A 119 -22.52 6.15 18.27
N ILE A 120 -22.13 7.42 18.27
CA ILE A 120 -22.89 8.51 18.89
C ILE A 120 -23.61 9.31 17.80
N PRO A 121 -24.89 9.01 17.51
CA PRO A 121 -25.66 9.76 16.53
C PRO A 121 -25.83 11.21 16.99
N GLY A 122 -25.57 12.14 16.08
CA GLY A 122 -25.76 13.57 16.33
C GLY A 122 -25.31 14.41 15.14
N ASP A 123 -26.07 15.45 14.83
CA ASP A 123 -25.83 16.31 13.67
C ASP A 123 -24.46 16.98 13.70
N ILE A 124 -23.98 17.34 14.89
CA ILE A 124 -22.64 17.94 15.08
C ILE A 124 -21.54 16.94 14.72
N ASN A 125 -21.66 15.68 15.16
CA ASN A 125 -20.70 14.62 14.83
C ASN A 125 -20.68 14.33 13.33
N GLN A 126 -21.87 14.24 12.72
CA GLN A 126 -22.01 14.00 11.27
C GLN A 126 -21.42 15.16 10.46
N ARG A 127 -21.66 16.42 10.85
CA ARG A 127 -21.07 17.61 10.20
C ARG A 127 -19.55 17.62 10.36
N PHE A 128 -19.03 17.31 11.55
CA PHE A 128 -17.59 17.22 11.79
C PHE A 128 -16.95 16.15 10.89
N VAL A 129 -17.49 14.94 10.89
CA VAL A 129 -17.00 13.83 10.07
C VAL A 129 -17.05 14.19 8.59
N ARG A 130 -18.18 14.69 8.08
CA ARG A 130 -18.30 15.11 6.66
C ARG A 130 -17.26 16.18 6.29
N THR A 131 -17.03 17.17 7.14
CA THR A 131 -16.03 18.22 6.89
C THR A 131 -14.64 17.61 6.78
N ARG A 132 -14.31 16.69 7.69
CA ARG A 132 -13.00 16.03 7.70
C ARG A 132 -12.80 15.08 6.51
N LEU A 133 -13.84 14.37 6.10
CA LEU A 133 -13.83 13.57 4.87
C LEU A 133 -13.67 14.46 3.64
N ALA A 134 -14.37 15.61 3.57
CA ALA A 134 -14.20 16.54 2.46
C ALA A 134 -12.78 17.11 2.38
N VAL A 135 -12.11 17.30 3.52
CA VAL A 135 -10.68 17.68 3.56
C VAL A 135 -9.79 16.53 3.07
N LEU A 136 -10.09 15.28 3.44
CA LEU A 136 -9.40 14.10 2.91
C LEU A 136 -9.53 14.00 1.38
N GLU A 137 -10.74 14.13 0.84
CA GLU A 137 -10.97 14.11 -0.61
C GLU A 137 -10.24 15.24 -1.32
N LYS A 138 -10.26 16.45 -0.75
CA LYS A 138 -9.50 17.59 -1.27
C LYS A 138 -8.00 17.28 -1.33
N HIS A 139 -7.47 16.64 -0.29
CA HIS A 139 -6.07 16.25 -0.24
C HIS A 139 -5.76 15.25 -1.37
N LEU A 140 -6.58 14.21 -1.53
CA LEU A 140 -6.45 13.25 -2.63
C LEU A 140 -6.48 13.92 -4.00
N CYS A 141 -7.38 14.89 -4.23
CA CYS A 141 -7.41 15.68 -5.47
C CYS A 141 -6.07 16.36 -5.75
N VAL A 142 -5.51 17.03 -4.74
CA VAL A 142 -4.22 17.73 -4.86
C VAL A 142 -3.08 16.74 -5.09
N THR A 143 -3.09 15.60 -4.39
CA THR A 143 -2.11 14.53 -4.56
C THR A 143 -2.14 13.99 -6.00
N TYR A 144 -3.33 13.69 -6.54
CA TYR A 144 -3.48 13.18 -7.89
C TYR A 144 -3.07 14.19 -8.96
N ALA A 145 -3.46 15.46 -8.82
CA ALA A 145 -3.03 16.51 -9.74
C ALA A 145 -1.49 16.67 -9.73
N SER A 146 -0.87 16.62 -8.56
CA SER A 146 0.58 16.68 -8.40
C SER A 146 1.30 15.46 -9.00
N LEU A 147 0.70 14.27 -8.89
CA LEU A 147 1.20 13.06 -9.54
C LEU A 147 1.07 13.16 -11.06
N ALA A 148 -0.11 13.50 -11.57
CA ALA A 148 -0.38 13.62 -13.01
C ALA A 148 0.57 14.62 -13.70
N ALA A 149 0.86 15.76 -13.05
CA ALA A 149 1.78 16.76 -13.57
C ALA A 149 3.22 16.22 -13.80
N ARG A 150 3.63 15.22 -13.01
CA ARG A 150 4.96 14.60 -13.07
C ARG A 150 4.96 13.23 -13.77
N ALA A 151 3.78 12.71 -14.09
CA ALA A 151 3.60 11.36 -14.61
C ALA A 151 4.04 11.24 -16.08
N PRO A 152 4.55 10.05 -16.48
CA PRO A 152 4.61 9.65 -17.89
C PRO A 152 3.24 9.74 -18.55
N ALA A 153 3.20 10.02 -19.85
CA ALA A 153 1.94 10.18 -20.59
C ALA A 153 0.99 8.98 -20.46
N SER A 154 1.52 7.76 -20.34
CA SER A 154 0.74 6.52 -20.18
C SER A 154 -0.10 6.47 -18.91
N ASP A 155 0.30 7.20 -17.86
CA ASP A 155 -0.30 7.06 -16.52
C ASP A 155 -1.18 8.25 -16.17
N ARG A 156 -1.08 9.35 -16.92
CA ARG A 156 -1.81 10.61 -16.68
C ARG A 156 -3.31 10.41 -16.67
N ASP A 157 -3.84 9.74 -17.69
CA ASP A 157 -5.28 9.49 -17.80
C ASP A 157 -5.83 8.73 -16.59
N THR A 158 -5.05 7.77 -16.06
CA THR A 158 -5.45 7.04 -14.85
C THR A 158 -5.47 7.96 -13.64
N LEU A 159 -4.44 8.79 -13.45
CA LEU A 159 -4.34 9.72 -12.31
C LEU A 159 -5.40 10.83 -12.39
N ASP A 160 -5.70 11.32 -13.57
CA ASP A 160 -6.75 12.33 -13.80
C ASP A 160 -8.14 11.76 -13.50
N GLN A 161 -8.41 10.51 -13.89
CA GLN A 161 -9.65 9.82 -13.50
C GLN A 161 -9.79 9.67 -11.98
N LEU A 162 -8.70 9.30 -11.29
CA LEU A 162 -8.70 9.19 -9.83
C LEU A 162 -8.90 10.55 -9.15
N GLY A 163 -8.27 11.60 -9.69
CA GLY A 163 -8.48 12.97 -9.23
C GLY A 163 -9.93 13.44 -9.41
N ALA A 164 -10.55 13.10 -10.55
CA ALA A 164 -11.95 13.43 -10.83
C ALA A 164 -12.92 12.68 -9.90
N MET A 165 -12.65 11.41 -9.59
CA MET A 165 -13.40 10.62 -8.62
C MET A 165 -13.37 11.29 -7.23
N ALA A 166 -12.18 11.61 -6.71
CA ALA A 166 -12.03 12.28 -5.43
C ALA A 166 -12.75 13.64 -5.39
N ALA A 167 -12.70 14.41 -6.50
CA ALA A 167 -13.42 15.68 -6.61
C ALA A 167 -14.95 15.49 -6.58
N GLY A 168 -15.45 14.42 -7.20
CA GLY A 168 -16.85 14.02 -7.14
C GLY A 168 -17.31 13.74 -5.70
N HIS A 169 -16.56 12.91 -4.97
CA HIS A 169 -16.83 12.62 -3.56
C HIS A 169 -16.80 13.89 -2.71
N GLN A 170 -15.81 14.76 -2.92
CA GLN A 170 -15.70 16.03 -2.19
C GLN A 170 -16.97 16.88 -2.38
N LEU A 171 -17.46 17.00 -3.61
CA LEU A 171 -18.67 17.76 -3.91
C LEU A 171 -19.91 17.14 -3.26
N GLU A 172 -20.04 15.82 -3.28
CA GLU A 172 -21.13 15.12 -2.61
C GLU A 172 -21.14 15.39 -1.09
N LEU A 173 -19.98 15.29 -0.46
CA LEU A 173 -19.84 15.55 0.98
C LEU A 173 -20.22 16.99 1.32
N LEU A 174 -19.86 17.96 0.48
CA LEU A 174 -20.16 19.38 0.66
C LEU A 174 -21.62 19.75 0.35
N ARG A 175 -22.29 19.03 -0.56
CA ARG A 175 -23.70 19.32 -0.93
C ARG A 175 -24.67 19.11 0.24
N GLY A 176 -24.42 18.14 1.10
CA GLY A 176 -25.30 17.87 2.25
C GLY A 176 -25.34 18.97 3.32
N PHE A 177 -24.51 20.01 3.22
CA PHE A 177 -24.62 21.18 4.11
C PHE A 177 -25.68 22.19 3.67
N LYS A 178 -26.18 22.14 2.42
CA LYS A 178 -27.16 23.12 1.89
C LYS A 178 -28.61 22.74 2.15
N SER A 179 -28.87 21.58 2.75
CA SER A 179 -30.22 20.98 2.89
C SER A 179 -30.75 20.96 4.33
N SER A 180 -30.07 21.64 5.26
CA SER A 180 -30.42 21.72 6.70
C SER A 180 -30.58 23.17 7.11
#